data_AF-A0A401KBH2-F1
#
_entry.id   AF-A0A401KBH2-F1
#
_cell.length_a   1.000
_cell.length_b   1.000
_cell.length_c   1.000
_cell.angle_alpha   90.00
_cell.angle_beta   90.00
_cell.angle_gamma   90.00
#
_symmetry.space_group_name_H-M   'P 1'
#
loop_
_entity.id
_entity.type
_entity.pdbx_description
1 polymer ?
#
loop_
_entity_poly.entity_id
_entity_poly.type
_entity_poly.pdbx_seq_one_letter_code
_entity_poly.pdbx_strand_id
1 'polypeptide(L)'
;MAALLHAMTYDAAMTRPIILFGAFDRHNFGDLLLAHIAAALLPGQELVFAGLANRDLRADGGHQVQALTQLAADWDAHPATLIHVGGEILSCSAWQAAVMLLPPDELQATLAYLEARPLEQAAWVQRMVGSAALAPYTLSRSLFPALTRVAYLAAGGVQLDTCEPALRAEVLANLQAADAVSVRDGQTLAHLAAAGITAHLLPDPAVMVAELFDARIRQHAAGGEMAQVLRTFPQGYLAVQFSADFGDDATLTTMAQQLDQVAAATGLGVVLFRAGAAPWHDDLACLQRVAARMRLQQAVVTPPVTYGDVVSKNTGESQSDTIAG
;
A
#
# COMPACT_ATOMS: atom_id res chain seq x y z
N MET A 1 -13.51 -10.47 4.84
CA MET A 1 -13.19 -9.16 5.46
C MET A 1 -14.42 -8.50 6.09
N ALA A 2 -15.51 -8.26 5.37
CA ALA A 2 -16.73 -7.64 5.92
C ALA A 2 -17.30 -8.33 7.18
N ALA A 3 -17.34 -9.67 7.21
CA ALA A 3 -17.78 -10.42 8.40
C ALA A 3 -16.88 -10.22 9.62
N LEU A 4 -15.56 -10.13 9.42
CA LEU A 4 -14.59 -9.84 10.49
C LEU A 4 -14.77 -8.39 10.98
N LEU A 5 -14.92 -7.43 10.08
CA LEU A 5 -15.22 -6.04 10.41
C LEU A 5 -16.54 -5.90 11.19
N HIS A 6 -17.56 -6.66 10.79
CA HIS A 6 -18.84 -6.68 11.50
C HIS A 6 -18.69 -7.27 12.91
N ALA A 7 -17.98 -8.38 13.06
CA ALA A 7 -17.68 -8.98 14.36
C ALA A 7 -16.85 -8.04 15.26
N MET A 8 -15.99 -7.23 14.67
CA MET A 8 -15.19 -6.24 15.38
C MET A 8 -15.99 -5.05 15.88
N THR A 9 -17.03 -4.64 15.15
CA THR A 9 -17.89 -3.47 15.46
C THR A 9 -19.16 -3.82 16.25
N TYR A 10 -19.43 -5.11 16.48
CA TYR A 10 -20.60 -5.61 17.21
C TYR A 10 -20.46 -5.41 18.74
N ASP A 11 -20.54 -4.15 19.20
CA ASP A 11 -20.78 -3.82 20.61
C ASP A 11 -21.66 -2.55 20.69
N ALA A 12 -22.98 -2.77 20.67
CA ALA A 12 -24.00 -1.79 20.32
C ALA A 12 -24.38 -0.77 21.43
N ALA A 13 -23.45 -0.36 22.29
CA ALA A 13 -23.75 0.61 23.35
C ALA A 13 -23.13 2.01 23.18
N MET A 14 -22.06 2.15 22.39
CA MET A 14 -21.48 3.45 22.02
C MET A 14 -20.76 3.30 20.67
N THR A 15 -20.99 4.21 19.72
CA THR A 15 -20.19 4.31 18.49
C THR A 15 -18.75 4.64 18.88
N ARG A 16 -17.92 3.63 19.06
CA ARG A 16 -16.49 3.80 19.37
C ARG A 16 -15.78 4.18 18.07
N PRO A 17 -14.91 5.20 18.08
CA PRO A 17 -14.13 5.53 16.89
C PRO A 17 -13.24 4.35 16.49
N ILE A 18 -13.12 4.16 15.18
CA ILE A 18 -12.29 3.14 14.57
C ILE A 18 -11.07 3.82 13.96
N ILE A 19 -9.90 3.48 14.48
CA ILE A 19 -8.62 3.92 13.94
C ILE A 19 -8.23 2.91 12.86
N LEU A 20 -8.28 3.35 11.61
CA LEU A 20 -7.66 2.63 10.50
C LEU A 20 -6.18 2.97 10.53
N PHE A 21 -5.32 1.96 10.60
CA PHE A 21 -3.88 2.14 10.63
C PHE A 21 -3.23 1.39 9.46
N GLY A 22 -2.28 2.04 8.79
CA GLY A 22 -1.59 1.40 7.68
C GLY A 22 -0.59 2.31 6.99
N ALA A 23 -0.02 1.75 5.94
CA ALA A 23 1.00 2.32 5.08
C ALA A 23 0.51 3.42 4.11
N PHE A 24 -0.68 3.98 4.36
CA PHE A 24 -1.32 4.99 3.51
C PHE A 24 -0.96 6.42 3.90
N ASP A 25 0.12 6.61 4.68
CA ASP A 25 0.81 7.87 4.99
C ASP A 25 1.98 8.16 4.03
N ARG A 26 1.99 7.50 2.88
CA ARG A 26 2.88 7.77 1.77
C ARG A 26 2.12 7.60 0.47
N HIS A 27 2.64 8.17 -0.61
CA HIS A 27 2.05 7.98 -1.93
C HIS A 27 2.44 6.61 -2.50
N ASN A 28 1.74 5.56 -2.05
CA ASN A 28 1.64 4.27 -2.72
C ASN A 28 0.16 4.02 -3.02
N PHE A 29 -0.18 3.96 -4.30
CA PHE A 29 -1.57 3.88 -4.72
C PHE A 29 -2.29 2.64 -4.11
N GLY A 30 -1.63 1.48 -4.10
CA GLY A 30 -2.17 0.27 -3.47
C GLY A 30 -2.51 0.49 -2.00
N ASP A 31 -1.58 1.05 -1.22
CA ASP A 31 -1.80 1.32 0.21
C ASP A 31 -2.93 2.35 0.44
N LEU A 32 -2.99 3.42 -0.37
CA LEU A 32 -4.07 4.41 -0.32
C LEU A 32 -5.44 3.75 -0.56
N LEU A 33 -5.51 2.83 -1.52
CA LEU A 33 -6.73 2.11 -1.88
C LEU A 33 -7.25 1.25 -0.72
N LEU A 34 -6.36 0.61 0.02
CA LEU A 34 -6.73 -0.22 1.18
C LEU A 34 -7.46 0.59 2.24
N ALA A 35 -7.07 1.85 2.46
CA ALA A 35 -7.77 2.76 3.38
C ALA A 35 -9.20 3.07 2.91
N HIS A 36 -9.39 3.34 1.62
CA HIS A 36 -10.72 3.56 1.04
C HIS A 36 -11.60 2.32 1.13
N ILE A 37 -11.05 1.14 0.85
CA ILE A 37 -11.78 -0.13 0.97
C ILE A 37 -12.24 -0.35 2.42
N ALA A 38 -11.33 -0.17 3.40
CA ALA A 38 -11.67 -0.31 4.81
C ALA A 38 -12.77 0.68 5.22
N ALA A 39 -12.69 1.94 4.78
CA ALA A 39 -13.70 2.95 5.05
C ALA A 39 -15.06 2.62 4.42
N ALA A 40 -15.08 2.14 3.17
CA ALA A 40 -16.31 1.76 2.47
C ALA A 40 -17.04 0.57 3.14
N LEU A 41 -16.30 -0.30 3.83
CA LEU A 41 -16.86 -1.43 4.57
C LEU A 41 -17.34 -1.09 5.98
N LEU A 42 -17.13 0.15 6.43
CA LEU A 42 -17.52 0.64 7.75
C LEU A 42 -18.45 1.87 7.64
N PRO A 43 -19.58 1.78 6.90
CA PRO A 43 -20.46 2.93 6.72
C PRO A 43 -21.05 3.38 8.05
N GLY A 44 -21.08 4.70 8.26
CA GLY A 44 -21.67 5.32 9.46
C GLY A 44 -20.80 5.24 10.73
N GLN A 45 -19.58 4.70 10.64
CA GLN A 45 -18.62 4.72 11.73
C GLN A 45 -17.82 6.03 11.74
N GLU A 46 -17.41 6.46 12.93
CA GLU A 46 -16.41 7.51 13.08
C GLU A 46 -15.03 6.90 12.80
N LEU A 47 -14.38 7.34 11.72
CA LEU A 47 -13.10 6.80 11.25
C LEU A 47 -11.98 7.81 11.43
N VAL A 48 -10.88 7.34 12.04
CA VAL A 48 -9.61 8.09 12.12
C VAL A 48 -8.58 7.37 11.27
N PHE A 49 -7.93 8.09 10.36
CA PHE A 49 -6.89 7.54 9.50
C PHE A 49 -5.52 7.81 10.12
N ALA A 50 -4.82 6.74 10.49
CA ALA A 50 -3.52 6.80 11.14
C ALA A 50 -2.43 6.14 10.29
N GLY A 51 -1.23 6.69 10.39
CA GLY A 51 0.01 6.17 9.83
C GLY A 51 1.17 6.44 10.78
N LEU A 52 2.40 6.36 10.30
CA LEU A 52 3.59 6.71 11.07
C LEU A 52 3.83 8.22 11.09
N ALA A 53 3.37 8.94 10.08
CA ALA A 53 3.56 10.39 9.98
C ALA A 53 2.26 11.15 9.69
N ASN A 54 2.21 12.40 10.15
CA ASN A 54 1.16 13.33 9.74
C ASN A 54 1.29 13.65 8.26
N ARG A 55 0.23 13.42 7.49
CA ARG A 55 0.21 13.69 6.05
C ARG A 55 -1.17 14.16 5.62
N ASP A 56 -1.22 15.09 4.69
CA ASP A 56 -2.42 15.38 3.92
C ASP A 56 -2.23 14.84 2.52
N LEU A 57 -2.78 13.65 2.25
CA LEU A 57 -2.70 12.98 0.95
C LEU A 57 -3.98 13.16 0.14
N ARG A 58 -4.90 14.05 0.56
CA ARG A 58 -6.19 14.24 -0.13
C ARG A 58 -6.00 14.73 -1.56
N ALA A 59 -4.96 15.52 -1.82
CA ALA A 59 -4.59 15.95 -3.18
C ALA A 59 -4.18 14.77 -4.07
N ASP A 60 -3.60 13.73 -3.48
CA ASP A 60 -3.21 12.48 -4.13
C ASP A 60 -4.33 11.42 -4.06
N GLY A 61 -5.53 11.82 -3.64
CA GLY A 61 -6.67 10.94 -3.47
C GLY A 61 -6.63 10.05 -2.22
N GLY A 62 -5.64 10.20 -1.35
CA GLY A 62 -5.59 9.56 -0.04
C GLY A 62 -6.49 10.26 0.99
N HIS A 63 -6.06 10.20 2.26
CA HIS A 63 -6.78 10.77 3.40
C HIS A 63 -5.92 11.82 4.12
N GLN A 64 -6.54 12.55 5.05
CA GLN A 64 -5.81 13.24 6.09
C GLN A 64 -5.37 12.18 7.11
N VAL A 65 -4.07 11.96 7.22
CA VAL A 65 -3.47 10.93 8.07
C VAL A 65 -2.80 11.57 9.27
N GLN A 66 -3.04 10.98 10.44
CA GLN A 66 -2.40 11.36 11.71
C GLN A 66 -1.30 10.37 12.09
N ALA A 67 -0.20 10.86 12.64
CA ALA A 67 0.84 10.02 13.20
C ALA A 67 0.27 9.26 14.42
N LEU A 68 0.29 7.93 14.39
CA LEU A 68 -0.31 7.09 15.43
C LEU A 68 0.27 7.36 16.82
N THR A 69 1.56 7.70 16.90
CA THR A 69 2.25 8.00 18.16
C THR A 69 1.76 9.32 18.77
N GLN A 70 1.47 10.32 17.95
CA GLN A 70 0.87 11.57 18.40
C GLN A 70 -0.60 11.37 18.76
N LEU A 71 -1.31 10.61 17.92
CA LEU A 71 -2.70 10.25 18.18
C LEU A 71 -2.86 9.56 19.53
N ALA A 72 -1.99 8.61 19.86
CA ALA A 72 -1.99 7.91 21.14
C ALA A 72 -1.66 8.83 22.33
N ALA A 73 -0.78 9.82 22.14
CA ALA A 73 -0.40 10.76 23.20
C ALA A 73 -1.52 11.78 23.50
N ASP A 74 -2.23 12.21 22.46
CA ASP A 74 -3.27 13.24 22.56
C ASP A 74 -4.68 12.64 22.75
N TRP A 75 -4.80 11.31 22.76
CA TRP A 75 -6.09 10.63 22.91
C TRP A 75 -6.68 10.89 24.30
N ASP A 76 -7.94 11.31 24.34
CA ASP A 76 -8.68 11.68 25.56
C ASP A 76 -9.09 10.47 26.44
N ALA A 77 -8.41 9.34 26.26
CA ALA A 77 -8.63 8.06 26.93
C ALA A 77 -9.99 7.39 26.67
N HIS A 78 -10.81 7.84 25.71
CA HIS A 78 -12.03 7.10 25.38
C HIS A 78 -11.74 5.78 24.63
N PRO A 79 -12.51 4.71 24.87
CA PRO A 79 -12.34 3.42 24.20
C PRO A 79 -12.34 3.52 22.67
N ALA A 80 -11.35 2.92 22.02
CA ALA A 80 -11.28 2.85 20.56
C ALA A 80 -10.95 1.44 20.05
N THR A 81 -11.15 1.23 18.76
CA THR A 81 -10.72 0.01 18.05
C THR A 81 -9.69 0.39 16.99
N LEU A 82 -8.60 -0.36 16.88
CA LEU A 82 -7.62 -0.19 15.81
C LEU A 82 -7.65 -1.36 14.84
N ILE A 83 -7.62 -1.04 13.55
CA ILE A 83 -7.62 -1.99 12.44
C ILE A 83 -6.43 -1.70 11.54
N HIS A 84 -5.50 -2.64 11.42
CA HIS A 84 -4.52 -2.61 10.35
C HIS A 84 -5.21 -2.99 9.03
N VAL A 85 -5.18 -2.10 8.04
CA VAL A 85 -5.98 -2.23 6.80
C VAL A 85 -5.32 -3.07 5.69
N GLY A 86 -4.38 -3.95 6.06
CA GLY A 86 -3.68 -4.82 5.11
C GLY A 86 -2.35 -4.23 4.62
N GLY A 87 -1.93 -4.66 3.42
CA GLY A 87 -0.66 -4.25 2.82
C GLY A 87 0.54 -5.09 3.28
N GLU A 88 1.70 -4.90 2.65
CA GLU A 88 2.94 -5.59 3.02
C GLU A 88 3.62 -4.89 4.21
N ILE A 89 3.06 -5.08 5.41
CA ILE A 89 3.45 -4.30 6.60
C ILE A 89 4.29 -5.09 7.61
N LEU A 90 4.22 -6.43 7.61
CA LEU A 90 4.83 -7.24 8.66
C LEU A 90 6.35 -7.38 8.49
N SER A 91 6.87 -7.20 7.27
CA SER A 91 8.30 -7.24 6.97
C SER A 91 8.92 -5.84 6.81
N CYS A 92 8.13 -4.77 6.96
CA CYS A 92 8.61 -3.40 6.78
C CYS A 92 9.38 -2.93 8.02
N SER A 93 10.70 -2.83 7.87
CA SER A 93 11.58 -2.28 8.90
C SER A 93 11.37 -0.78 9.13
N ALA A 94 11.79 -0.30 10.30
CA ALA A 94 11.81 1.12 10.61
C ALA A 94 12.65 1.94 9.64
N TRP A 95 13.76 1.39 9.17
CA TRP A 95 14.58 2.02 8.13
C TRP A 95 13.81 2.19 6.83
N GLN A 96 13.19 1.11 6.33
CA GLN A 96 12.39 1.16 5.11
C GLN A 96 11.22 2.14 5.26
N ALA A 97 10.50 2.08 6.38
CA ALA A 97 9.41 3.00 6.66
C ALA A 97 9.88 4.46 6.66
N ALA A 98 10.97 4.77 7.37
CA ALA A 98 11.52 6.13 7.43
C ALA A 98 11.92 6.65 6.05
N VAL A 99 12.56 5.82 5.22
CA VAL A 99 12.95 6.21 3.86
C VAL A 99 11.73 6.41 2.97
N MET A 100 10.73 5.52 3.03
CA MET A 100 9.49 5.66 2.26
C MET A 100 8.62 6.86 2.67
N LEU A 101 8.89 7.47 3.82
CA LEU A 101 8.22 8.68 4.30
C LEU A 101 8.92 9.98 3.87
N LEU A 102 10.11 9.91 3.28
CA LEU A 102 10.83 11.07 2.78
C LEU A 102 10.16 11.66 1.53
N PRO A 103 10.23 13.00 1.36
CA PRO A 103 10.05 13.61 0.06
C PRO A 103 11.04 13.00 -0.97
N PRO A 104 10.58 12.62 -2.17
CA PRO A 104 11.45 11.97 -3.17
C PRO A 104 12.70 12.78 -3.56
N ASP A 105 12.60 14.11 -3.55
CA ASP A 105 13.69 15.05 -3.84
C ASP A 105 14.78 15.10 -2.77
N GLU A 106 14.45 14.73 -1.53
CA GLU A 106 15.42 14.67 -0.41
C GLU A 106 16.13 13.31 -0.30
N LEU A 107 15.63 12.28 -1.00
CA LEU A 107 16.04 10.89 -0.82
C LEU A 107 17.56 10.70 -0.95
N GLN A 108 18.13 11.07 -2.09
CA GLN A 108 19.53 10.77 -2.41
C GLN A 108 20.50 11.52 -1.48
N ALA A 109 20.22 12.79 -1.20
CA ALA A 109 21.02 13.58 -0.28
C ALA A 109 20.99 13.01 1.15
N THR A 110 19.81 12.56 1.60
CA THR A 110 19.63 11.96 2.92
C THR A 110 20.36 10.62 3.03
N LEU A 111 20.21 9.73 2.03
CA LEU A 111 20.90 8.43 2.04
C LEU A 111 22.42 8.60 2.05
N ALA A 112 22.96 9.47 1.18
CA ALA A 112 24.40 9.74 1.12
C ALA A 112 24.93 10.35 2.44
N TYR A 113 24.13 11.19 3.11
CA TYR A 113 24.52 11.73 4.41
C TYR A 113 24.58 10.65 5.50
N LEU A 114 23.61 9.75 5.53
CA LEU A 114 23.45 8.75 6.59
C LEU A 114 24.35 7.51 6.41
N GLU A 115 24.78 7.19 5.19
CA GLU A 115 25.56 5.99 4.86
C GLU A 115 26.78 5.80 5.78
N ALA A 116 27.51 6.88 6.07
CA ALA A 116 28.70 6.85 6.93
C ALA A 116 28.42 7.17 8.41
N ARG A 117 27.15 7.28 8.83
CA ARG A 117 26.74 7.86 10.12
C ARG A 117 25.70 7.01 10.85
N PRO A 118 26.06 5.80 11.34
CA PRO A 118 25.09 4.85 11.89
C PRO A 118 24.33 5.35 13.12
N LEU A 119 24.96 6.14 13.99
CA LEU A 119 24.29 6.71 15.16
C LEU A 119 23.25 7.77 14.77
N GLU A 120 23.58 8.60 13.78
CA GLU A 120 22.67 9.61 13.26
C GLU A 120 21.55 8.98 12.44
N GLN A 121 21.84 7.90 11.71
CA GLN A 121 20.85 7.10 11.02
C GLN A 121 19.82 6.53 11.99
N ALA A 122 20.26 5.92 13.09
CA ALA A 122 19.35 5.38 14.10
C ALA A 122 18.46 6.48 14.70
N ALA A 123 19.03 7.63 15.08
CA ALA A 123 18.27 8.76 15.60
C ALA A 123 17.33 9.38 14.56
N TRP A 124 17.74 9.41 13.29
CA TRP A 124 16.91 9.89 12.18
C TRP A 124 15.71 8.97 11.95
N VAL A 125 15.91 7.65 11.89
CA VAL A 125 14.83 6.66 11.75
C VAL A 125 13.80 6.84 12.85
N GLN A 126 14.23 6.90 14.11
CA GLN A 126 13.34 7.05 15.26
C GLN A 126 12.49 8.32 15.18
N ARG A 127 13.07 9.44 14.73
CA ARG A 127 12.32 10.69 14.52
C ARG A 127 11.32 10.58 13.38
N MET A 128 11.69 9.95 12.27
CA MET A 128 10.83 9.81 11.10
C MET A 128 9.60 8.94 11.37
N VAL A 129 9.77 7.83 12.09
CA VAL A 129 8.66 6.90 12.41
C VAL A 129 8.00 7.21 13.75
N GLY A 130 8.53 8.17 14.51
CA GLY A 130 8.01 8.61 15.79
C GLY A 130 8.15 7.61 16.95
N SER A 131 8.94 6.55 16.80
CA SER A 131 9.12 5.52 17.83
C SER A 131 10.46 4.79 17.70
N ALA A 132 10.79 3.98 18.71
CA ALA A 132 11.95 3.07 18.69
C ALA A 132 11.60 1.67 18.15
N ALA A 133 10.39 1.47 17.61
CA ALA A 133 9.94 0.19 17.07
C ALA A 133 10.80 -0.24 15.87
N LEU A 134 11.11 -1.53 15.76
CA LEU A 134 11.82 -2.10 14.62
C LEU A 134 10.88 -2.34 13.44
N ALA A 135 9.60 -2.62 13.70
CA ALA A 135 8.54 -2.83 12.72
C ALA A 135 7.38 -1.86 12.97
N PRO A 136 7.54 -0.57 12.63
CA PRO A 136 6.64 0.50 13.12
C PRO A 136 5.21 0.41 12.59
N TYR A 137 4.97 -0.28 11.47
CA TYR A 137 3.60 -0.56 10.99
C TYR A 137 2.90 -1.70 11.73
N THR A 138 3.54 -2.29 12.76
CA THR A 138 2.89 -3.21 13.70
C THR A 138 2.73 -2.51 15.04
N LEU A 139 1.49 -2.40 15.52
CA LEU A 139 1.20 -1.70 16.76
C LEU A 139 1.64 -2.56 17.95
N SER A 140 2.46 -1.99 18.84
CA SER A 140 2.54 -2.48 20.22
C SER A 140 1.36 -1.95 21.04
N ARG A 141 0.62 -2.82 21.73
CA ARG A 141 -0.48 -2.40 22.61
C ARG A 141 -0.06 -1.42 23.70
N SER A 142 1.19 -1.47 24.13
CA SER A 142 1.70 -0.53 25.14
C SER A 142 1.74 0.91 24.64
N LEU A 143 1.79 1.14 23.32
CA LEU A 143 1.78 2.46 22.72
C LEU A 143 0.42 3.15 22.93
N PHE A 144 -0.68 2.39 22.93
CA PHE A 144 -2.03 2.95 22.88
C PHE A 144 -2.98 2.22 23.84
N PRO A 145 -2.92 2.50 25.16
CA PRO A 145 -3.68 1.79 26.18
C PRO A 145 -5.21 1.91 26.07
N ALA A 146 -5.73 2.96 25.42
CA ALA A 146 -7.17 3.17 25.23
C ALA A 146 -7.80 2.23 24.18
N LEU A 147 -6.99 1.44 23.47
CA LEU A 147 -7.48 0.47 22.50
C LEU A 147 -8.10 -0.73 23.19
N THR A 148 -9.40 -0.90 22.97
CA THR A 148 -10.14 -2.08 23.45
C THR A 148 -10.03 -3.26 22.51
N ARG A 149 -9.81 -3.00 21.21
CA ARG A 149 -9.58 -4.02 20.20
C ARG A 149 -8.49 -3.61 19.21
N VAL A 150 -7.69 -4.58 18.79
CA VAL A 150 -6.67 -4.48 17.75
C VAL A 150 -6.84 -5.66 16.79
N ALA A 151 -7.01 -5.40 15.50
CA ALA A 151 -6.96 -6.46 14.50
C ALA A 151 -6.09 -6.13 13.32
N TYR A 152 -5.57 -7.20 12.72
CA TYR A 152 -4.86 -7.17 11.46
C TYR A 152 -5.74 -7.80 10.40
N LEU A 153 -6.09 -7.03 9.37
CA LEU A 153 -6.93 -7.52 8.29
C LEU A 153 -6.13 -7.65 6.99
N ALA A 154 -5.89 -8.89 6.59
CA ALA A 154 -5.20 -9.24 5.36
C ALA A 154 -3.79 -8.62 5.28
N ALA A 155 -3.05 -8.68 6.39
CA ALA A 155 -1.67 -8.22 6.46
C ALA A 155 -0.74 -9.16 5.65
N GLY A 156 0.21 -8.58 4.93
CA GLY A 156 1.29 -9.27 4.23
C GLY A 156 2.58 -9.27 5.04
N GLY A 157 3.27 -10.40 4.99
CA GLY A 157 4.59 -10.62 5.59
C GLY A 157 5.38 -11.69 4.88
N VAL A 158 5.36 -11.71 3.54
CA VAL A 158 5.94 -12.79 2.73
C VAL A 158 7.44 -12.98 3.00
N GLN A 159 8.13 -11.90 3.38
CA GLN A 159 9.55 -11.88 3.71
C GLN A 159 9.85 -11.93 5.22
N LEU A 160 8.84 -12.13 6.08
CA LEU A 160 9.00 -12.05 7.54
C LEU A 160 10.04 -13.05 8.10
N ASP A 161 10.18 -14.21 7.47
CA ASP A 161 11.16 -15.24 7.83
C ASP A 161 12.60 -14.81 7.57
N THR A 162 12.82 -13.97 6.55
CA THR A 162 14.13 -13.42 6.16
C THR A 162 14.50 -12.13 6.90
N CYS A 163 13.56 -11.52 7.63
CA CYS A 163 13.84 -10.33 8.41
C CYS A 163 14.82 -10.61 9.57
N GLU A 164 15.48 -9.55 10.03
CA GLU A 164 16.32 -9.59 11.23
C GLU A 164 15.57 -10.20 12.42
N PRO A 165 16.21 -11.09 13.22
CA PRO A 165 15.51 -11.82 14.29
C PRO A 165 14.78 -10.94 15.30
N ALA A 166 15.34 -9.77 15.62
CA ALA A 166 14.73 -8.82 16.55
C ALA A 166 13.46 -8.18 15.99
N LEU A 167 13.48 -7.79 14.71
CA LEU A 167 12.29 -7.27 14.01
C LEU A 167 11.20 -8.35 13.98
N ARG A 168 11.56 -9.57 13.57
CA ARG A 168 10.63 -10.70 13.52
C ARG A 168 10.02 -10.97 14.90
N ALA A 169 10.82 -10.97 15.96
CA ALA A 169 10.33 -11.16 17.32
C ALA A 169 9.33 -10.08 17.75
N GLU A 170 9.59 -8.81 17.42
CA GLU A 170 8.68 -7.69 17.69
C GLU A 170 7.35 -7.86 16.97
N VAL A 171 7.38 -8.19 15.68
CA VAL A 171 6.18 -8.43 14.86
C VAL A 171 5.34 -9.56 15.44
N LEU A 172 5.96 -10.70 15.76
CA LEU A 172 5.26 -11.85 16.33
C LEU A 172 4.64 -11.53 17.69
N ALA A 173 5.34 -10.77 18.55
CA ALA A 173 4.81 -10.33 19.84
C ALA A 173 3.58 -9.42 19.67
N ASN A 174 3.62 -8.47 18.72
CA ASN A 174 2.51 -7.57 18.42
C ASN A 174 1.29 -8.33 17.88
N LEU A 175 1.50 -9.28 16.95
CA LEU A 175 0.44 -10.13 16.40
C LEU A 175 -0.16 -11.06 17.44
N GLN A 176 0.66 -11.65 18.32
CA GLN A 176 0.19 -12.51 19.41
C GLN A 176 -0.69 -11.75 20.41
N ALA A 177 -0.44 -10.44 20.58
CA ALA A 177 -1.25 -9.57 21.42
C ALA A 177 -2.54 -9.11 20.73
N ALA A 178 -2.71 -9.24 19.42
CA ALA A 178 -3.90 -8.79 18.70
C ALA A 178 -5.15 -9.65 19.01
N ASP A 179 -6.34 -9.06 18.89
CA ASP A 179 -7.60 -9.78 19.11
C ASP A 179 -8.01 -10.62 17.89
N ALA A 180 -7.60 -10.20 16.70
CA ALA A 180 -7.84 -10.92 15.47
C ALA A 180 -6.71 -10.69 14.46
N VAL A 181 -6.27 -11.76 13.81
CA VAL A 181 -5.24 -11.70 12.78
C VAL A 181 -5.76 -12.41 11.53
N SER A 182 -5.66 -11.73 10.40
CA SER A 182 -5.80 -12.34 9.09
C SER A 182 -4.71 -11.84 8.15
N VAL A 183 -4.33 -12.70 7.21
CA VAL A 183 -3.22 -12.49 6.27
C VAL A 183 -3.70 -12.70 4.85
N ARG A 184 -3.00 -12.09 3.89
CA ARG A 184 -3.42 -12.07 2.48
C ARG A 184 -2.86 -13.19 1.61
N ASP A 185 -1.89 -13.93 2.15
CA ASP A 185 -1.15 -14.93 1.39
C ASP A 185 -0.80 -16.16 2.26
N GLY A 186 -0.59 -17.29 1.59
CA GLY A 186 -0.31 -18.56 2.25
C GLY A 186 1.06 -18.66 2.90
N GLN A 187 2.04 -17.88 2.43
CA GLN A 187 3.40 -17.89 2.97
C GLN A 187 3.43 -17.24 4.36
N THR A 188 2.86 -16.04 4.47
CA THR A 188 2.66 -15.35 5.75
C THR A 188 1.84 -16.22 6.71
N LEU A 189 0.77 -16.86 6.24
CA LEU A 189 -0.03 -17.77 7.07
C LEU A 189 0.83 -18.91 7.66
N ALA A 190 1.66 -19.54 6.82
CA ALA A 190 2.54 -20.62 7.25
C ALA A 190 3.58 -20.12 8.27
N HIS A 191 4.16 -18.93 8.06
CA HIS A 191 5.08 -18.31 9.01
C HIS A 191 4.43 -18.06 10.39
N LEU A 192 3.19 -17.53 10.41
CA LEU A 192 2.46 -17.28 11.65
C LEU A 192 2.07 -18.57 12.36
N ALA A 193 1.61 -19.58 11.62
CA ALA A 193 1.28 -20.89 12.17
C ALA A 193 2.50 -21.57 12.83
N ALA A 194 3.68 -21.47 12.19
CA ALA A 194 4.93 -21.99 12.75
C ALA A 194 5.34 -21.27 14.06
N ALA A 195 4.93 -20.01 14.24
CA ALA A 195 5.11 -19.24 15.46
C ALA A 195 3.99 -19.45 16.51
N GLY A 196 3.01 -20.31 16.24
CA GLY A 196 1.89 -20.57 17.14
C GLY A 196 0.78 -19.50 17.11
N ILE A 197 0.80 -18.59 16.15
CA ILE A 197 -0.20 -17.53 15.99
C ILE A 197 -1.34 -18.05 15.11
N THR A 198 -2.56 -18.00 15.64
CA THR A 198 -3.76 -18.33 14.86
C THR A 198 -4.12 -17.13 13.97
N ALA A 199 -4.16 -17.35 12.65
CA ALA A 199 -4.56 -16.34 11.68
C ALA A 199 -5.49 -16.94 10.62
N HIS A 200 -6.29 -16.08 9.99
CA HIS A 200 -7.17 -16.45 8.87
C HIS A 200 -6.57 -16.02 7.54
N LEU A 201 -6.63 -16.88 6.52
CA LEU A 201 -6.32 -16.47 5.15
C LEU A 201 -7.52 -15.74 4.53
N LEU A 202 -7.29 -14.54 4.03
CA LEU A 202 -8.25 -13.77 3.24
C LEU A 202 -7.59 -13.35 1.92
N PRO A 203 -8.37 -13.04 0.87
CA PRO A 203 -7.83 -12.32 -0.28
C PRO A 203 -7.26 -10.97 0.14
N ASP A 204 -6.31 -10.45 -0.64
CA ASP A 204 -5.93 -9.04 -0.54
C ASP A 204 -7.18 -8.14 -0.70
N PRO A 205 -7.39 -7.12 0.14
CA PRO A 205 -8.59 -6.29 0.09
C PRO A 205 -8.83 -5.64 -1.29
N ALA A 206 -7.78 -5.43 -2.08
CA ALA A 206 -7.85 -4.83 -3.41
C ALA A 206 -8.78 -5.61 -4.38
N VAL A 207 -9.10 -6.88 -4.12
CA VAL A 207 -10.08 -7.61 -4.94
C VAL A 207 -11.48 -6.99 -4.86
N MET A 208 -11.78 -6.21 -3.82
CA MET A 208 -13.08 -5.56 -3.60
C MET A 208 -13.24 -4.23 -4.34
N VAL A 209 -12.21 -3.76 -5.05
CA VAL A 209 -12.22 -2.43 -5.70
C VAL A 209 -13.35 -2.30 -6.72
N ALA A 210 -13.53 -3.32 -7.57
CA ALA A 210 -14.61 -3.30 -8.56
C ALA A 210 -15.98 -3.29 -7.87
N GLU A 211 -16.19 -4.15 -6.87
CA GLU A 211 -17.46 -4.23 -6.16
C GLU A 211 -17.81 -2.92 -5.43
N LEU A 212 -16.84 -2.29 -4.77
CA LEU A 212 -17.08 -1.11 -3.95
C LEU A 212 -17.08 0.20 -4.73
N PHE A 213 -16.36 0.27 -5.86
CA PHE A 213 -16.07 1.54 -6.51
C PHE A 213 -16.37 1.58 -8.01
N ASP A 214 -16.91 0.54 -8.66
CA ASP A 214 -17.15 0.51 -10.12
C ASP A 214 -17.88 1.75 -10.65
N ALA A 215 -18.94 2.21 -9.99
CA ALA A 215 -19.67 3.40 -10.43
C ALA A 215 -18.80 4.67 -10.43
N ARG A 216 -18.01 4.85 -9.36
CA ARG A 216 -17.04 5.96 -9.27
C ARG A 216 -15.95 5.80 -10.33
N ILE A 217 -15.47 4.56 -10.53
CA ILE A 217 -14.48 4.17 -11.55
C ILE A 217 -14.98 4.55 -12.97
N ARG A 218 -16.22 4.24 -13.31
CA ARG A 218 -16.76 4.63 -14.63
C ARG A 218 -16.91 6.14 -14.78
N GLN A 219 -17.25 6.83 -13.70
CA GLN A 219 -17.50 8.27 -13.74
C GLN A 219 -16.26 9.09 -14.10
N HIS A 220 -15.10 8.91 -13.45
CA HIS A 220 -13.92 9.70 -13.88
C HIS A 220 -13.25 9.14 -15.15
N ALA A 221 -13.44 7.86 -15.50
CA ALA A 221 -12.97 7.34 -16.80
C ALA A 221 -13.62 8.07 -17.99
N ALA A 222 -14.82 8.64 -17.80
CA ALA A 222 -15.49 9.45 -18.81
C ALA A 222 -14.85 10.84 -19.02
N GLY A 223 -13.92 11.26 -18.18
CA GLY A 223 -13.24 12.55 -18.25
C GLY A 223 -11.70 12.47 -18.19
N GLY A 224 -11.07 13.65 -18.29
CA GLY A 224 -9.62 13.81 -18.08
C GLY A 224 -8.74 12.98 -19.01
N GLU A 225 -7.59 12.58 -18.47
CA GLU A 225 -6.54 11.83 -19.19
C GLU A 225 -7.00 10.43 -19.56
N MET A 226 -7.80 9.79 -18.71
CA MET A 226 -8.31 8.45 -19.01
C MET A 226 -9.30 8.46 -20.16
N ALA A 227 -10.15 9.47 -20.28
CA ALA A 227 -10.98 9.62 -21.48
C ALA A 227 -10.13 9.83 -22.75
N GLN A 228 -8.98 10.50 -22.65
CA GLN A 228 -8.04 10.63 -23.77
C GLN A 228 -7.41 9.29 -24.12
N VAL A 229 -6.90 8.55 -23.14
CA VAL A 229 -6.35 7.20 -23.34
C VAL A 229 -7.37 6.28 -24.01
N LEU A 230 -8.63 6.27 -23.55
CA LEU A 230 -9.69 5.45 -24.14
C LEU A 230 -10.04 5.87 -25.58
N ARG A 231 -9.94 7.16 -25.92
CA ARG A 231 -10.08 7.64 -27.30
C ARG A 231 -8.89 7.25 -28.18
N THR A 232 -7.68 7.32 -27.63
CA THR A 232 -6.43 6.98 -28.34
C THR A 232 -6.37 5.47 -28.61
N PHE A 233 -6.85 4.65 -27.67
CA PHE A 233 -6.81 3.19 -27.74
C PHE A 233 -8.22 2.59 -27.67
N PRO A 234 -9.05 2.74 -28.73
CA PRO A 234 -10.43 2.27 -28.73
C PRO A 234 -10.56 0.75 -28.66
N GLN A 235 -9.50 0.01 -29.01
CA GLN A 235 -9.42 -1.44 -28.89
C GLN A 235 -8.99 -1.92 -27.49
N GLY A 236 -8.74 -0.99 -26.57
CA GLY A 236 -8.22 -1.27 -25.24
C GLY A 236 -6.71 -1.05 -25.13
N TYR A 237 -6.19 -1.20 -23.91
CA TYR A 237 -4.79 -0.95 -23.59
C TYR A 237 -4.28 -1.90 -22.51
N LEU A 238 -2.96 -2.06 -22.46
CA LEU A 238 -2.21 -2.72 -21.42
C LEU A 238 -1.79 -1.69 -20.37
N ALA A 239 -2.16 -1.98 -19.14
CA ALA A 239 -1.79 -1.21 -17.96
C ALA A 239 -0.44 -1.68 -17.43
N VAL A 240 0.60 -0.86 -17.49
CA VAL A 240 1.95 -1.27 -17.09
C VAL A 240 2.51 -0.39 -15.98
N GLN A 241 2.88 -1.01 -14.87
CA GLN A 241 3.63 -0.43 -13.77
C GLN A 241 4.76 -1.39 -13.39
N PHE A 242 5.90 -0.84 -12.97
CA PHE A 242 7.03 -1.62 -12.49
C PHE A 242 7.88 -0.82 -11.50
N SER A 243 8.56 -1.52 -10.60
CA SER A 243 9.46 -0.95 -9.58
C SER A 243 10.64 -0.22 -10.22
N ALA A 244 11.12 0.84 -9.56
CA ALA A 244 12.38 1.51 -9.89
C ALA A 244 13.59 0.56 -9.92
N ASP A 245 13.52 -0.61 -9.26
CA ASP A 245 14.58 -1.64 -9.26
C ASP A 245 14.91 -2.15 -10.67
N PHE A 246 13.98 -2.05 -11.62
CA PHE A 246 14.16 -2.45 -13.02
C PHE A 246 14.75 -1.34 -13.89
N GLY A 247 15.29 -0.28 -13.29
CA GLY A 247 15.72 0.95 -13.97
C GLY A 247 17.00 0.87 -14.81
N ASP A 248 17.68 -0.28 -14.88
CA ASP A 248 18.88 -0.43 -15.71
C ASP A 248 18.55 -0.46 -17.21
N ASP A 249 19.47 0.04 -18.04
CA ASP A 249 19.22 0.22 -19.47
C ASP A 249 18.89 -1.08 -20.22
N ALA A 250 19.47 -2.21 -19.81
CA ALA A 250 19.25 -3.49 -20.47
C ALA A 250 17.85 -4.01 -20.18
N THR A 251 17.41 -3.94 -18.92
CA THR A 251 16.06 -4.30 -18.50
C THR A 251 15.02 -3.40 -19.17
N LEU A 252 15.19 -2.08 -19.15
CA LEU A 252 14.23 -1.16 -19.78
C LEU A 252 14.14 -1.36 -21.30
N THR A 253 15.25 -1.69 -21.95
CA THR A 253 15.26 -2.03 -23.39
C THR A 253 14.51 -3.32 -23.65
N THR A 254 14.70 -4.33 -22.82
CA THR A 254 13.99 -5.61 -22.92
C THR A 254 12.48 -5.43 -22.71
N MET A 255 12.09 -4.69 -21.69
CA MET A 255 10.69 -4.34 -21.42
C MET A 255 10.06 -3.63 -22.63
N ALA A 256 10.71 -2.60 -23.18
CA ALA A 256 10.19 -1.88 -24.34
C ALA A 256 9.99 -2.80 -25.56
N GLN A 257 10.95 -3.70 -25.84
CA GLN A 257 10.83 -4.65 -26.95
C GLN A 257 9.70 -5.66 -26.75
N GLN A 258 9.51 -6.15 -25.52
CA GLN A 258 8.43 -7.08 -25.20
C GLN A 258 7.06 -6.38 -25.28
N LEU A 259 6.95 -5.15 -24.79
CA LEU A 259 5.73 -4.36 -24.90
C LEU A 259 5.38 -4.04 -26.37
N ASP A 260 6.36 -3.71 -27.21
CA ASP A 260 6.16 -3.57 -28.66
C ASP A 260 5.60 -4.86 -29.27
N GLN A 261 6.14 -6.03 -28.90
CA GLN A 261 5.70 -7.32 -29.42
C GLN A 261 4.25 -7.62 -29.01
N VAL A 262 3.90 -7.41 -27.74
CA VAL A 262 2.54 -7.64 -27.25
C VAL A 262 1.56 -6.65 -27.90
N ALA A 263 1.92 -5.36 -27.99
CA ALA A 263 1.09 -4.35 -28.65
C ALA A 263 0.86 -4.70 -30.14
N ALA A 264 1.90 -5.12 -30.86
CA ALA A 264 1.78 -5.56 -32.25
C ALA A 264 0.89 -6.81 -32.41
N ALA A 265 0.99 -7.77 -31.49
CA ALA A 265 0.23 -9.02 -31.56
C ALA A 265 -1.24 -8.85 -31.17
N THR A 266 -1.54 -7.96 -30.22
CA THR A 266 -2.89 -7.80 -29.64
C THR A 266 -3.65 -6.59 -30.21
N GLY A 267 -2.95 -5.61 -30.77
CA GLY A 267 -3.53 -4.32 -31.16
C GLY A 267 -3.87 -3.39 -29.99
N LEU A 268 -3.50 -3.76 -28.75
CA LEU A 268 -3.72 -2.94 -27.56
C LEU A 268 -2.70 -1.81 -27.48
N GLY A 269 -3.14 -0.64 -27.02
CA GLY A 269 -2.22 0.41 -26.59
C GLY A 269 -1.42 0.03 -25.34
N VAL A 270 -0.40 0.80 -25.00
CA VAL A 270 0.37 0.64 -23.77
C VAL A 270 0.25 1.90 -22.93
N VAL A 271 -0.18 1.75 -21.68
CA VAL A 271 -0.34 2.84 -20.72
C VAL A 271 0.58 2.58 -19.55
N LEU A 272 1.67 3.34 -19.52
CA LEU A 272 2.66 3.33 -18.45
C LEU A 272 2.19 4.30 -17.36
N PHE A 273 2.07 3.82 -16.13
CA PHE A 273 1.55 4.62 -15.03
C PHE A 273 2.39 4.47 -13.77
N ARG A 274 2.47 5.54 -12.98
CA ARG A 274 3.16 5.55 -11.69
C ARG A 274 2.14 5.32 -10.56
N ALA A 275 2.17 4.15 -9.94
CA ALA A 275 1.34 3.82 -8.79
C ALA A 275 1.94 4.35 -7.48
N GLY A 276 3.27 4.34 -7.33
CA GLY A 276 3.95 4.81 -6.13
C GLY A 276 4.89 5.97 -6.41
N ALA A 277 4.66 7.12 -5.78
CA ALA A 277 5.61 8.24 -5.81
C ALA A 277 6.54 8.25 -4.59
N ALA A 278 6.21 7.49 -3.54
CA ALA A 278 7.07 7.32 -2.39
C ALA A 278 8.42 6.68 -2.78
N PRO A 279 9.52 7.05 -2.10
CA PRO A 279 10.83 6.43 -2.33
C PRO A 279 10.80 4.90 -2.39
N TRP A 280 11.59 4.32 -3.29
CA TRP A 280 11.72 2.87 -3.53
C TRP A 280 10.45 2.15 -4.03
N HIS A 281 9.43 2.89 -4.49
CA HIS A 281 8.30 2.32 -5.24
C HIS A 281 8.55 2.43 -6.75
N ASP A 282 7.94 3.42 -7.41
CA ASP A 282 8.06 3.61 -8.86
C ASP A 282 8.85 4.87 -9.19
N ASP A 283 9.54 4.86 -10.33
CA ASP A 283 10.23 6.03 -10.87
C ASP A 283 9.64 6.44 -12.22
N LEU A 284 9.16 7.69 -12.30
CA LEU A 284 8.61 8.26 -13.52
C LEU A 284 9.66 8.31 -14.64
N ALA A 285 10.94 8.55 -14.31
CA ALA A 285 11.99 8.60 -15.30
C ALA A 285 12.22 7.22 -15.95
N CYS A 286 12.08 6.14 -15.18
CA CYS A 286 12.12 4.78 -15.72
C CYS A 286 10.96 4.51 -16.69
N LEU A 287 9.73 4.91 -16.35
CA LEU A 287 8.57 4.79 -17.24
C LEU A 287 8.77 5.57 -18.55
N GLN A 288 9.24 6.82 -18.46
CA GLN A 288 9.55 7.64 -19.63
C GLN A 288 10.66 7.04 -20.51
N ARG A 289 11.67 6.44 -19.89
CA ARG A 289 12.76 5.75 -20.59
C ARG A 289 12.28 4.51 -21.34
N VAL A 290 11.32 3.75 -20.81
CA VAL A 290 10.69 2.64 -21.56
C VAL A 290 9.90 3.18 -22.75
N ALA A 291 9.04 4.18 -22.53
CA ALA A 291 8.25 4.78 -23.60
C ALA A 291 9.12 5.29 -24.76
N ALA A 292 10.25 5.95 -24.45
CA ALA A 292 11.20 6.44 -25.45
C ALA A 292 11.94 5.33 -26.22
N ARG A 293 12.01 4.11 -25.68
CA ARG A 293 12.65 2.93 -26.31
C ARG A 293 11.68 2.11 -27.15
N MET A 294 10.37 2.30 -26.97
CA MET A 294 9.34 1.62 -27.77
C MET A 294 9.31 2.16 -29.21
N ARG A 295 9.15 1.26 -30.17
CA ARG A 295 9.10 1.59 -31.60
C ARG A 295 7.71 1.93 -32.07
N LEU A 296 6.68 1.33 -31.47
CA LEU A 296 5.30 1.71 -31.73
C LEU A 296 4.98 2.95 -30.92
N GLN A 297 4.53 4.04 -31.56
CA GLN A 297 3.98 5.21 -30.87
C GLN A 297 2.58 4.92 -30.30
N GLN A 298 2.44 3.78 -29.64
CA GLN A 298 1.24 3.30 -28.96
C GLN A 298 1.41 3.36 -27.45
N ALA A 299 2.41 4.10 -26.95
CA ALA A 299 2.67 4.27 -25.53
C ALA A 299 2.24 5.66 -25.04
N VAL A 300 1.48 5.71 -23.95
CA VAL A 300 1.20 6.94 -23.19
C VAL A 300 1.75 6.76 -21.79
N VAL A 301 2.50 7.73 -21.31
CA VAL A 301 2.90 7.82 -19.90
C VAL A 301 1.93 8.76 -19.21
N THR A 302 1.23 8.29 -18.19
CA THR A 302 0.33 9.13 -17.39
C THR A 302 1.09 9.75 -16.21
N PRO A 303 0.65 10.89 -15.69
CA PRO A 303 1.05 11.37 -14.37
C PRO A 303 0.70 10.33 -13.27
N PRO A 304 1.11 10.62 -12.02
CA PRO A 304 0.94 9.71 -10.89
C PRO A 304 -0.52 9.38 -10.67
N VAL A 305 -0.80 8.09 -10.40
CA VAL A 305 -2.15 7.63 -10.12
C VAL A 305 -2.54 8.05 -8.71
N THR A 306 -3.45 9.00 -8.64
CA THR A 306 -4.19 9.35 -7.43
C THR A 306 -5.34 8.38 -7.22
N TYR A 307 -5.99 8.35 -6.05
CA TYR A 307 -7.27 7.64 -5.90
C TYR A 307 -8.32 8.07 -6.95
N GLY A 308 -8.25 9.32 -7.41
CA GLY A 308 -9.07 9.82 -8.51
C GLY A 308 -8.80 9.14 -9.86
N ASP A 309 -7.64 8.48 -10.02
CA ASP A 309 -7.16 7.87 -11.28
C ASP A 309 -7.29 6.33 -11.32
N VAL A 310 -7.36 5.66 -10.16
CA VAL A 310 -7.77 4.23 -9.90
C VAL A 310 -9.08 3.85 -10.53
N VAL A 311 -9.81 4.90 -10.80
CA VAL A 311 -10.99 5.01 -11.61
C VAL A 311 -10.77 4.60 -13.08
N SER A 312 -9.65 3.93 -13.38
CA SER A 312 -9.49 3.17 -14.60
C SER A 312 -8.64 1.93 -14.37
N LYS A 313 -9.31 0.77 -14.18
CA LYS A 313 -8.90 -0.61 -14.53
C LYS A 313 -9.73 -1.63 -13.75
N ASN A 314 -10.74 -2.21 -14.40
CA ASN A 314 -11.13 -3.62 -14.30
C ASN A 314 -12.41 -3.84 -15.12
N THR A 315 -12.24 -3.97 -16.44
CA THR A 315 -13.28 -4.54 -17.30
C THR A 315 -12.60 -5.39 -18.36
N GLY A 316 -12.74 -6.71 -18.24
CA GLY A 316 -12.26 -7.68 -19.22
C GLY A 316 -12.05 -9.05 -18.59
N GLU A 317 -13.01 -9.95 -18.77
CA GLU A 317 -13.05 -11.30 -18.25
C GLU A 317 -11.89 -12.20 -18.76
N SER A 318 -11.70 -13.30 -18.00
CA SER A 318 -10.91 -14.51 -18.23
C SER A 318 -9.48 -14.53 -17.68
N GLN A 319 -9.37 -15.06 -16.47
CA GLN A 319 -8.19 -15.81 -16.04
C GLN A 319 -8.04 -17.03 -16.94
N SER A 320 -6.93 -17.12 -17.68
CA SER A 320 -6.44 -18.38 -18.23
C SER A 320 -4.96 -18.53 -17.91
N ASP A 321 -4.70 -19.49 -17.03
CA ASP A 321 -3.55 -20.40 -16.92
C ASP A 321 -2.12 -19.86 -17.09
N THR A 322 -1.41 -19.92 -15.97
CA THR A 322 -0.11 -20.60 -15.80
C THR A 322 0.77 -20.70 -17.05
N ILE A 323 1.75 -19.81 -17.16
CA ILE A 323 2.99 -20.13 -17.88
C ILE A 323 3.97 -20.63 -16.84
N ALA A 324 4.03 -21.96 -16.73
CA ALA A 324 5.15 -22.65 -16.10
C ALA A 324 6.42 -22.39 -16.92
N GLY A 325 7.45 -21.91 -16.24
CA GLY A 325 8.83 -22.29 -16.51
C GLY A 325 9.25 -23.30 -15.46
#